data_AF-A0A6L3GMA4-F1
#
_entry.id   AF-A0A6L3GMA4-F1
#
_cell.length_a   1.000
_cell.length_b   1.000
_cell.length_c   1.000
_cell.angle_alpha   90.00
_cell.angle_beta   90.00
_cell.angle_gamma   90.00
#
_symmetry.space_group_name_H-M   'P 1'
#
loop_
_entity.id
_entity.type
_entity.pdbx_description
1 polymer ?
#
loop_
_entity_poly.entity_id
_entity_poly.type
_entity_poly.pdbx_seq_one_letter_code
_entity_poly.pdbx_strand_id
1 'polypeptide(L)'
;IMRNASHEKNIFKVGLTRRDCETRAKELSSATGVPDKYLIVEEFATADCVLAEKLIHEKLDDYRLNNKREFFKANYSFIRATINEIVNEINSNT
;
A
#
# COMPACT_ATOMS: atom_id res chain seq x y z
N ILE A 1 1.84 0.96 -2.85
CA ILE A 1 1.74 2.30 -2.22
C ILE A 1 0.83 3.17 -3.06
N MET A 2 -0.19 3.79 -2.47
CA MET A 2 -1.11 4.70 -3.13
C MET A 2 -1.14 6.05 -2.41
N ARG A 3 -1.34 7.14 -3.17
CA ARG A 3 -1.54 8.48 -2.63
C ARG A 3 -2.74 9.16 -3.28
N ASN A 4 -3.44 9.98 -2.52
CA ASN A 4 -4.42 10.92 -3.07
C ASN A 4 -3.81 12.33 -3.08
N ALA A 5 -3.98 13.07 -4.18
CA ALA A 5 -3.55 14.47 -4.28
C ALA A 5 -4.27 15.40 -3.29
N SER A 6 -5.45 15.01 -2.82
CA SER A 6 -6.25 15.76 -1.83
C SER A 6 -5.82 15.51 -0.38
N HIS A 7 -4.91 14.56 -0.11
CA HIS A 7 -4.43 14.25 1.24
C HIS A 7 -3.21 15.10 1.62
N GLU A 8 -3.01 15.28 2.94
CA GLU A 8 -1.87 16.00 3.52
C GLU A 8 -0.53 15.37 3.08
N LYS A 9 0.52 16.20 2.97
CA LYS A 9 1.86 15.73 2.60
C LYS A 9 2.32 14.64 3.57
N ASN A 10 2.89 13.56 3.03
CA ASN A 10 3.39 12.38 3.75
C ASN A 10 2.34 11.38 4.25
N ILE A 11 1.11 11.43 3.73
CA ILE A 11 0.12 10.39 3.98
C ILE A 11 0.08 9.41 2.80
N PHE A 12 0.38 8.15 3.08
CA PHE A 12 0.38 7.09 2.08
C PHE A 12 -0.53 5.95 2.51
N LYS A 13 -1.29 5.42 1.55
CA LYS A 13 -2.03 4.17 1.73
C LYS A 13 -1.11 3.02 1.36
N VAL A 14 -0.90 2.11 2.28
CA VAL A 14 -0.22 0.84 2.04
C VAL A 14 -1.27 -0.24 2.19
N GLY A 15 -1.44 -1.06 1.17
CA GLY A 15 -2.39 -2.17 1.19
C GLY A 15 -2.00 -3.17 0.14
N LEU A 16 -2.23 -4.45 0.43
CA LEU A 16 -2.04 -5.53 -0.52
C LEU A 16 -3.19 -5.57 -1.51
N THR A 17 -2.86 -5.86 -2.75
CA THR A 17 -3.84 -6.26 -3.75
C THR A 17 -3.37 -7.59 -4.32
N ARG A 18 -4.18 -8.63 -4.13
CA ARG A 18 -3.94 -9.98 -4.68
C ARG A 18 -4.59 -10.20 -6.04
N ARG A 19 -5.37 -9.22 -6.52
CA ARG A 19 -6.07 -9.24 -7.80
C ARG A 19 -5.41 -8.24 -8.73
N ASP A 20 -4.74 -8.75 -9.75
CA ASP A 20 -4.60 -8.16 -11.08
C ASP A 20 -5.21 -6.75 -11.17
N CYS A 21 -4.40 -5.73 -10.84
CA CYS A 21 -4.83 -4.33 -10.79
C CYS A 21 -5.51 -3.90 -12.10
N GLU A 22 -5.15 -4.54 -13.21
CA GLU A 22 -5.66 -4.24 -14.54
C GLU A 22 -7.14 -4.64 -14.72
N THR A 23 -7.56 -5.80 -14.19
CA THR A 23 -8.95 -6.28 -14.38
C THR A 23 -9.94 -5.48 -13.54
N ARG A 24 -9.55 -5.00 -12.34
CA ARG A 24 -10.44 -4.20 -11.49
C ARG A 24 -10.48 -2.72 -11.86
N ALA A 25 -9.41 -2.15 -12.40
CA ALA A 25 -9.44 -0.77 -12.92
C ALA A 25 -10.41 -0.62 -14.10
N LYS A 26 -10.56 -1.68 -14.92
CA LYS A 26 -11.51 -1.72 -16.03
C LYS A 26 -12.97 -1.89 -15.58
N GLU A 27 -13.24 -2.71 -14.55
CA GLU A 27 -14.61 -2.91 -14.05
C GLU A 27 -15.10 -1.80 -13.10
N LEU A 28 -14.21 -1.11 -12.38
CA LEU A 28 -14.60 -0.03 -11.47
C LEU A 28 -14.90 1.31 -12.17
N SER A 29 -14.70 1.40 -13.49
CA SER A 29 -15.12 2.58 -14.27
C SER A 29 -16.64 2.72 -14.39
N SER A 30 -17.42 1.71 -13.98
CA SER A 30 -18.88 1.70 -14.16
C SER A 30 -19.73 1.86 -12.89
N ALA A 31 -19.16 1.91 -11.67
CA ALA A 31 -20.01 1.76 -10.46
C ALA A 31 -19.86 2.77 -9.31
N THR A 32 -18.85 3.64 -9.25
CA THR A 32 -18.85 4.69 -8.21
C THR A 32 -18.36 6.02 -8.77
N GLY A 33 -19.30 6.95 -8.97
CA GLY A 33 -19.10 8.33 -9.40
C GLY A 33 -18.37 9.21 -8.39
N VAL A 34 -17.22 8.74 -7.88
CA VAL A 34 -16.25 9.55 -7.17
C VAL A 34 -14.87 9.17 -7.72
N PRO A 35 -14.31 9.95 -8.67
CA PRO A 35 -12.97 9.75 -9.18
C PRO A 35 -11.95 10.24 -8.13
N ASP A 36 -11.89 9.59 -6.98
CA ASP A 36 -10.81 9.83 -6.05
C ASP A 36 -9.57 9.17 -6.66
N LYS A 37 -8.79 10.00 -7.38
CA LYS A 37 -7.60 9.61 -8.14
C LYS A 37 -6.50 9.13 -7.19
N TYR A 38 -6.65 7.94 -6.63
CA TYR A 38 -5.55 7.26 -5.96
C TYR A 38 -4.50 6.93 -7.01
N LEU A 39 -3.41 7.69 -6.99
CA LEU A 39 -2.25 7.44 -7.85
C LEU A 39 -1.43 6.33 -7.19
N ILE A 40 -1.17 5.27 -7.95
CA ILE A 40 -0.19 4.25 -7.57
C ILE A 40 1.18 4.92 -7.60
N VAL A 41 1.83 4.95 -6.44
CA VAL A 41 3.18 5.54 -6.30
C VAL A 41 4.22 4.47 -6.60
N GLU A 42 4.02 3.27 -6.07
CA GLU A 42 4.97 2.16 -6.18
C GLU A 42 4.28 0.83 -5.88
N GLU A 43 4.74 -0.24 -6.50
CA GLU A 43 4.27 -1.60 -6.31
C GLU A 43 5.44 -2.54 -6.03
N PHE A 44 5.20 -3.57 -5.22
CA PHE A 44 6.22 -4.53 -4.82
C PHE A 44 5.70 -5.94 -5.07
N ALA A 45 6.50 -6.74 -5.75
CA ALA A 45 6.23 -8.16 -5.95
C ALA A 45 6.82 -8.96 -4.77
N THR A 46 5.99 -9.80 -4.15
CA THR A 46 6.39 -10.67 -3.05
C THR A 46 5.76 -12.05 -3.24
N ALA A 47 6.49 -13.09 -2.85
CA ALA A 47 5.99 -14.47 -2.85
C ALA A 47 4.76 -14.62 -1.93
N ASP A 48 4.80 -13.99 -0.75
CA ASP A 48 3.74 -14.06 0.27
C ASP A 48 3.21 -12.68 0.64
N CYS A 49 2.25 -12.18 -0.15
CA CYS A 49 1.62 -10.87 0.08
C CYS A 49 0.93 -10.76 1.45
N VAL A 50 0.39 -11.87 1.96
CA VAL A 50 -0.33 -11.90 3.25
C VAL A 50 0.64 -11.72 4.41
N LEU A 51 1.78 -12.40 4.36
CA LEU A 51 2.82 -12.27 5.38
C LEU A 51 3.48 -10.88 5.31
N ALA A 52 3.77 -10.42 4.08
CA ALA A 52 4.37 -9.11 3.84
C ALA A 52 3.52 -8.00 4.43
N GLU A 53 2.23 -7.94 4.12
CA GLU A 53 1.35 -6.90 4.64
C GLU A 53 1.28 -6.93 6.16
N LYS A 54 1.13 -8.12 6.76
CA LYS A 54 1.07 -8.25 8.22
C LYS A 54 2.31 -7.63 8.87
N LEU A 55 3.50 -8.02 8.40
CA LEU A 55 4.77 -7.50 8.91
C LEU A 55 4.92 -6.00 8.66
N ILE A 56 4.55 -5.51 7.47
CA ILE A 56 4.59 -4.08 7.13
C ILE A 56 3.64 -3.29 8.04
N HIS A 57 2.43 -3.79 8.28
CA HIS A 57 1.45 -3.15 9.15
C HIS A 57 1.90 -3.14 10.60
N GLU A 58 2.48 -4.23 11.11
CA GLU A 58 3.06 -4.28 12.45
C GLU A 58 4.22 -3.29 12.59
N LYS A 59 5.11 -3.21 11.59
CA LYS A 59 6.27 -2.30 11.60
C LYS A 59 5.86 -0.83 11.48
N LEU A 60 4.81 -0.54 10.72
CA LEU A 60 4.28 0.81 10.49
C LEU A 60 3.13 1.17 11.44
N ASP A 61 2.78 0.31 12.41
CA ASP A 61 1.65 0.54 13.31
C ASP A 61 1.81 1.84 14.12
N ASP A 62 3.04 2.15 14.52
CA ASP A 62 3.41 3.40 15.20
C ASP A 62 3.10 4.66 14.34
N TYR A 63 3.21 4.53 13.01
CA TYR A 63 2.94 5.59 12.04
C TYR A 63 1.52 5.55 11.47
N ARG A 64 0.67 4.66 11.98
CA ARG A 64 -0.67 4.42 11.45
C ARG A 64 -1.61 5.53 11.88
N LEU A 65 -2.19 6.22 10.91
CA LEU A 65 -3.06 7.37 11.16
C LEU A 65 -4.41 7.01 11.74
N ASN A 66 -4.95 5.85 11.36
CA ASN A 66 -6.30 5.49 11.78
C ASN A 66 -6.45 3.98 11.85
N ASN A 67 -6.92 3.47 12.98
CA ASN A 67 -7.05 2.03 13.21
C ASN A 67 -8.07 1.35 12.26
N LYS A 68 -8.96 2.14 11.63
CA LYS A 68 -9.94 1.66 10.63
C LYS A 68 -9.46 1.74 9.18
N ARG A 69 -8.32 2.38 8.88
CA ARG A 69 -7.90 2.61 7.50
C ARG A 69 -6.39 2.38 7.36
N GLU A 70 -5.95 1.73 6.30
CA GLU A 70 -4.53 1.40 6.07
C GLU A 70 -3.72 2.64 5.57
N PHE A 71 -3.83 3.76 6.29
CA PHE A 71 -3.08 4.98 6.01
C PHE A 71 -1.97 5.16 7.05
N PHE A 72 -0.79 5.50 6.54
CA PHE A 72 0.42 5.69 7.32
C PHE A 72 0.97 7.08 7.04
N LYS A 73 1.30 7.82 8.11
CA LYS A 73 1.91 9.16 8.02
C LYS A 73 3.39 9.05 8.33
N ALA A 74 4.18 8.84 7.29
CA ALA A 74 5.62 8.77 7.38
C ALA A 74 6.26 9.24 6.08
N ASN A 75 7.57 9.49 6.12
CA ASN A 75 8.33 9.85 4.93
C ASN A 75 8.24 8.73 3.88
N TYR A 76 8.06 9.10 2.62
CA TYR A 76 8.00 8.14 1.51
C TYR A 76 9.19 7.18 1.52
N SER A 77 10.40 7.72 1.70
CA SER A 77 11.63 6.93 1.76
C SER A 77 11.62 5.91 2.89
N PHE A 78 11.03 6.24 4.04
CA PHE A 78 10.93 5.33 5.18
C PHE A 78 9.96 4.19 4.88
N ILE A 79 8.75 4.53 4.43
CA ILE A 79 7.73 3.54 4.05
C ILE A 79 8.27 2.60 2.97
N ARG A 80 8.90 3.16 1.93
CA ARG A 80 9.53 2.41 0.85
C ARG A 80 10.61 1.47 1.36
N ALA A 81 11.52 1.95 2.20
CA ALA A 81 12.60 1.13 2.76
C ALA A 81 12.04 -0.03 3.60
N THR A 82 11.08 0.25 4.49
CA THR A 82 10.43 -0.78 5.31
C THR A 82 9.74 -1.84 4.46
N ILE A 83 8.96 -1.44 3.46
CA ILE A 83 8.27 -2.40 2.58
C ILE A 83 9.30 -3.24 1.80
N ASN A 84 10.33 -2.59 1.26
CA ASN A 84 11.36 -3.29 0.48
C ASN A 84 12.14 -4.30 1.33
N GLU A 85 12.49 -3.94 2.57
CA GLU A 85 13.16 -4.82 3.54
C GLU A 85 12.33 -6.09 3.80
N ILE A 86 11.05 -5.93 4.16
CA ILE A 86 10.15 -7.04 4.46
C ILE A 86 9.90 -7.92 3.21
N VAL A 87 9.67 -7.29 2.05
CA VAL A 87 9.44 -8.01 0.80
C VAL A 87 10.69 -8.80 0.40
N ASN A 88 11.88 -8.22 0.55
CA ASN A 88 13.13 -8.91 0.26
C ASN A 88 13.38 -10.08 1.22
N GLU A 89 13.08 -9.91 2.51
CA GLU A 89 13.21 -10.97 3.52
C GLU A 89 12.32 -12.17 3.21
N ILE A 90 11.07 -11.93 2.79
CA ILE A 90 10.11 -12.97 2.39
C ILE A 90 10.57 -13.68 1.13
N ASN A 91 10.94 -12.93 0.10
CA ASN A 91 11.44 -13.49 -1.16
C ASN A 91 12.76 -14.24 -0.99
N SER A 92 13.59 -13.88 -0.01
CA SER A 92 14.85 -14.58 0.29
C SER A 92 14.66 -15.84 1.14
N ASN A 93 13.54 -15.97 1.86
CA ASN A 93 13.18 -17.15 2.66
C ASN A 93 12.32 -18.18 1.89
N THR A 94 11.99 -17.91 0.62
CA THR A 94 11.20 -18.79 -0.27
C THR A 94 12.11 -19.47 -1.28
#